data_AF-A0A0M9DXH9-F1
#
_entry.id   AF-A0A0M9DXH9-F1
#
_cell.length_a   1.000
_cell.length_b   1.000
_cell.length_c   1.000
_cell.angle_alpha   90.00
_cell.angle_beta   90.00
_cell.angle_gamma   90.00
#
_symmetry.space_group_name_H-M   'P 1'
#
loop_
_entity.id
_entity.type
_entity.pdbx_description
1 polymer ?
#
loop_
_entity_poly.entity_id
_entity_poly.type
_entity_poly.pdbx_seq_one_letter_code
_entity_poly.pdbx_strand_id
1 'polypeptide(L)'
;MLPPFSEDENIILPGVKYSSVAYGDYDNDGDLDILLTGDTGSSKIAKVYRNTGGMFSEDTGLSLTGVIDSSVAFGDYDNDGDLDILITGFPGSSYIAKIYRNTGGMFSEDTGINLTGVRDSSVAFGDYDNDGDLDILLTGYSDSVRIAKVYRNTGGLFSEDTGINFTGVSVSSVAFGDYDNDGDLDILLTGDTGSSKIAKVYRNTGGSFSEDTDINLTGVSYSSVAFGDYDNDGDLDILLTGDTGSSKIAKVYRNTGGSFSEDTGINLTGVSSSSVAFGDYDNDGDLDILITGDTGSSKIAKVYRNTGGSFSEITDINLTGVYNSSVAFGDYDNDA
;
A
#
# COMPACT_ATOMS: atom_id res chain seq x y z
N MET A 1 18.57 -26.21 -10.14
CA MET A 1 17.38 -25.39 -9.86
C MET A 1 17.73 -24.02 -10.40
N LEU A 2 16.98 -23.53 -11.39
CA LEU A 2 17.07 -22.11 -11.77
C LEU A 2 16.60 -21.30 -10.55
N PRO A 3 17.09 -20.06 -10.34
CA PRO A 3 16.46 -19.20 -9.35
C PRO A 3 14.96 -19.08 -9.74
N PRO A 4 14.04 -19.12 -8.77
CA PRO A 4 12.60 -19.00 -9.03
C PRO A 4 12.21 -17.63 -9.61
N PHE A 5 13.14 -16.66 -9.64
CA PHE A 5 12.91 -15.35 -10.23
C PHE A 5 14.08 -14.91 -11.10
N SER A 6 13.76 -14.33 -12.25
CA SER A 6 14.64 -13.46 -13.02
C SER A 6 13.86 -12.21 -13.40
N GLU A 7 14.54 -11.07 -13.51
CA GLU A 7 13.94 -9.89 -14.14
C GLU A 7 13.44 -10.28 -15.53
N ASP A 8 12.13 -10.14 -15.80
CA ASP A 8 11.61 -10.32 -17.15
C ASP A 8 11.90 -9.05 -17.96
N GLU A 9 13.02 -9.06 -18.68
CA GLU A 9 13.45 -7.97 -19.54
C GLU A 9 12.49 -7.73 -20.73
N ASN A 10 11.49 -8.58 -20.96
CA ASN A 10 10.47 -8.39 -21.99
C ASN A 10 9.31 -7.50 -21.53
N ILE A 11 9.13 -7.30 -20.22
CA ILE A 11 8.12 -6.41 -19.65
C ILE A 11 8.73 -5.00 -19.58
N ILE A 12 8.28 -4.12 -20.48
CA ILE A 12 8.78 -2.74 -20.53
C ILE A 12 7.72 -1.78 -20.02
N LEU A 13 7.80 -1.46 -18.74
CA LEU A 13 7.06 -0.35 -18.14
C LEU A 13 7.88 0.95 -18.20
N PRO A 14 7.25 2.12 -18.29
CA PRO A 14 7.97 3.38 -18.25
C PRO A 14 8.61 3.58 -16.88
N GLY A 15 9.87 4.02 -16.87
CA GLY A 15 10.51 4.47 -15.65
C GLY A 15 9.80 5.73 -15.11
N VAL A 16 9.32 5.65 -13.87
CA VAL A 16 8.60 6.74 -13.19
C VAL A 16 9.24 7.11 -11.86
N LYS A 17 8.95 8.32 -11.38
CA LYS A 17 9.33 8.81 -10.05
C LYS A 17 8.09 9.32 -9.31
N TYR A 18 8.16 9.32 -7.98
CA TYR A 18 7.06 9.76 -7.11
C TYR A 18 5.76 9.01 -7.43
N SER A 19 5.93 7.71 -7.66
CA SER A 19 4.95 6.81 -8.24
C SER A 19 4.23 6.00 -7.18
N SER A 20 3.07 5.47 -7.55
CA SER A 20 2.40 4.39 -6.84
C SER A 20 2.04 3.30 -7.85
N VAL A 21 2.00 2.05 -7.40
CA VAL A 21 1.59 0.90 -8.19
C VAL A 21 0.57 0.11 -7.39
N ALA A 22 -0.43 -0.45 -8.07
CA ALA A 22 -1.35 -1.44 -7.51
C ALA A 22 -1.57 -2.55 -8.53
N TYR A 23 -1.82 -3.76 -8.02
CA TYR A 23 -2.26 -4.89 -8.83
C TYR A 23 -3.74 -5.16 -8.61
N GLY A 24 -4.42 -5.64 -9.65
CA GLY A 24 -5.81 -6.08 -9.59
C GLY A 24 -6.23 -6.60 -10.95
N ASP A 25 -7.05 -7.65 -10.97
CA ASP A 25 -7.70 -8.16 -12.19
C ASP A 25 -8.88 -7.23 -12.53
N TYR A 26 -8.63 -6.18 -13.32
CA TYR A 26 -9.66 -5.16 -13.57
C TYR A 26 -10.63 -5.56 -14.68
N ASP A 27 -10.28 -6.57 -15.49
CA ASP A 27 -11.12 -7.02 -16.60
C ASP A 27 -11.66 -8.45 -16.45
N ASN A 28 -11.49 -9.02 -15.25
CA ASN A 28 -12.05 -10.28 -14.80
C ASN A 28 -11.60 -11.46 -15.68
N ASP A 29 -10.35 -11.42 -16.17
CA ASP A 29 -9.76 -12.48 -17.00
C ASP A 29 -8.89 -13.47 -16.21
N GLY A 30 -8.68 -13.21 -14.91
CA GLY A 30 -7.94 -14.05 -13.98
C GLY A 30 -6.45 -13.73 -13.91
N ASP A 31 -5.95 -12.78 -14.70
CA ASP A 31 -4.57 -12.31 -14.65
C ASP A 31 -4.49 -10.98 -13.88
N LEU A 32 -3.49 -10.81 -13.01
CA LEU A 32 -3.31 -9.53 -12.29
C LEU A 32 -2.77 -8.45 -13.23
N ASP A 33 -3.51 -7.35 -13.36
CA ASP A 33 -3.11 -6.17 -14.12
C ASP A 33 -2.38 -5.14 -13.25
N ILE A 34 -1.79 -4.12 -13.88
CA ILE A 34 -1.02 -3.08 -13.19
C ILE A 34 -1.66 -1.71 -13.39
N LEU A 35 -1.93 -1.00 -12.29
CA LEU A 35 -2.14 0.45 -12.28
C LEU A 35 -0.85 1.16 -11.86
N LEU A 36 -0.34 2.07 -12.69
CA LEU A 36 0.91 2.80 -12.46
C LEU A 36 0.71 4.32 -12.59
N THR A 37 1.13 5.07 -11.58
CA THR A 37 1.21 6.54 -11.62
C THR A 37 2.65 7.04 -11.51
N GLY A 38 2.88 8.33 -11.77
CA GLY A 38 4.15 9.00 -11.50
C GLY A 38 4.64 9.89 -12.62
N ASP A 39 5.88 10.37 -12.52
CA ASP A 39 6.52 11.24 -13.51
C ASP A 39 7.55 10.50 -14.35
N THR A 40 7.37 10.48 -15.67
CA THR A 40 8.32 9.93 -16.64
C THR A 40 9.53 10.86 -16.90
N GLY A 41 9.52 12.06 -16.31
CA GLY A 41 10.43 13.17 -16.59
C GLY A 41 9.95 14.08 -17.72
N SER A 42 8.97 13.65 -18.52
CA SER A 42 8.31 14.46 -19.55
C SER A 42 6.85 14.74 -19.23
N SER A 43 6.19 13.85 -18.50
CA SER A 43 4.77 13.92 -18.20
C SER A 43 4.43 13.16 -16.92
N LYS A 44 3.45 13.68 -16.17
CA LYS A 44 2.77 12.90 -15.14
C LYS A 44 1.81 11.93 -15.81
N ILE A 45 1.81 10.68 -15.36
CA ILE A 45 1.00 9.61 -15.93
C ILE A 45 0.17 8.92 -14.86
N ALA A 46 -0.93 8.32 -15.30
CA ALA A 46 -1.72 7.32 -14.62
C ALA A 46 -2.16 6.36 -15.73
N LYS A 47 -1.69 5.11 -15.69
CA LYS A 47 -1.85 4.14 -16.77
C LYS A 47 -2.20 2.78 -16.20
N VAL A 48 -3.07 2.05 -16.89
CA VAL A 48 -3.32 0.64 -16.63
C VAL A 48 -2.60 -0.18 -17.70
N TYR A 49 -1.94 -1.26 -17.27
CA TYR A 49 -1.34 -2.25 -18.15
C TYR A 49 -2.07 -3.56 -17.95
N ARG A 50 -2.77 -3.99 -19.00
CA ARG A 50 -3.45 -5.27 -19.04
C ARG A 50 -2.43 -6.39 -19.13
N ASN A 51 -2.59 -7.40 -18.29
CA ASN A 51 -1.89 -8.66 -18.35
C ASN A 51 -2.68 -9.66 -19.21
N THR A 52 -1.98 -10.49 -19.97
CA THR A 52 -2.61 -11.58 -20.72
C THR A 52 -1.61 -12.73 -20.77
N GLY A 53 -1.68 -13.60 -19.76
CA GLY A 53 -0.77 -14.72 -19.56
C GLY A 53 0.69 -14.29 -19.45
N GLY A 54 0.99 -13.32 -18.59
CA GLY A 54 2.34 -12.80 -18.30
C GLY A 54 2.82 -11.69 -19.25
N MET A 55 2.03 -11.31 -20.26
CA MET A 55 2.38 -10.22 -21.18
C MET A 55 1.62 -8.94 -20.86
N PHE A 56 2.33 -7.88 -20.50
CA PHE A 56 1.73 -6.58 -20.21
C PHE A 56 1.62 -5.67 -21.44
N SER A 57 0.46 -5.04 -21.61
CA SER A 57 0.23 -4.02 -22.62
C SER A 57 -0.58 -2.85 -22.06
N GLU A 58 -0.20 -1.61 -22.40
CA GLU A 58 -0.94 -0.42 -21.95
C GLU A 58 -2.36 -0.40 -22.51
N ASP A 59 -3.36 -0.25 -21.64
CA ASP A 59 -4.71 0.06 -22.08
C ASP A 59 -4.83 1.54 -22.45
N THR A 60 -4.65 1.81 -23.75
CA THR A 60 -4.74 3.16 -24.33
C THR A 60 -6.16 3.71 -24.43
N GLY A 61 -7.19 2.91 -24.13
CA GLY A 61 -8.58 3.33 -24.10
C GLY A 61 -8.94 4.17 -22.87
N LEU A 62 -8.08 4.16 -21.85
CA LEU A 62 -8.36 4.76 -20.55
C LEU A 62 -7.87 6.21 -20.46
N SER A 63 -8.64 7.06 -19.79
CA SER A 63 -8.28 8.46 -19.55
C SER A 63 -8.24 8.77 -18.06
N LEU A 64 -7.16 8.33 -17.41
CA LEU A 64 -6.88 8.62 -16.01
C LEU A 64 -6.09 9.93 -15.87
N THR A 65 -6.29 10.63 -14.75
CA THR A 65 -5.54 11.87 -14.48
C THR A 65 -4.13 11.52 -14.00
N GLY A 66 -3.11 11.88 -14.77
CA GLY A 66 -1.71 11.66 -14.38
C GLY A 66 -1.29 12.48 -13.16
N VAL A 67 -0.64 11.83 -12.20
CA VAL A 67 -0.29 12.41 -10.88
C VAL A 67 1.11 12.00 -10.41
N ILE A 68 1.63 12.74 -9.44
CA ILE A 68 2.83 12.42 -8.65
C ILE A 68 2.51 12.55 -7.16
N ASP A 69 3.44 12.08 -6.30
CA ASP A 69 3.28 12.09 -4.84
C ASP A 69 1.94 11.43 -4.44
N SER A 70 1.58 10.38 -5.19
CA SER A 70 0.26 9.76 -5.24
C SER A 70 0.20 8.48 -4.42
N SER A 71 -1.02 8.03 -4.13
CA SER A 71 -1.34 6.65 -3.77
C SER A 71 -2.45 6.17 -4.69
N VAL A 72 -2.39 4.90 -5.09
CA VAL A 72 -3.47 4.25 -5.84
C VAL A 72 -3.94 2.98 -5.15
N ALA A 73 -5.19 2.60 -5.38
CA ALA A 73 -5.76 1.34 -4.94
C ALA A 73 -6.83 0.85 -5.93
N PHE A 74 -6.96 -0.46 -6.05
CA PHE A 74 -8.12 -1.11 -6.65
C PHE A 74 -9.13 -1.49 -5.55
N GLY A 75 -10.42 -1.46 -5.88
CA GLY A 75 -11.50 -1.97 -5.02
C GLY A 75 -12.85 -1.86 -5.71
N ASP A 76 -13.70 -2.88 -5.59
CA ASP A 76 -15.09 -2.87 -6.05
C ASP A 76 -15.94 -2.06 -5.06
N TYR A 77 -16.05 -0.75 -5.27
CA TYR A 77 -16.67 0.13 -4.28
C TYR A 77 -18.20 0.14 -4.37
N ASP A 78 -18.78 -0.30 -5.48
CA ASP A 78 -20.23 -0.30 -5.67
C ASP A 78 -20.83 -1.70 -5.78
N ASN A 79 -20.03 -2.73 -5.47
CA ASN A 79 -20.42 -4.12 -5.36
C ASN A 79 -21.00 -4.66 -6.69
N ASP A 80 -20.47 -4.19 -7.83
CA ASP A 80 -20.87 -4.63 -9.17
C ASP A 80 -20.00 -5.76 -9.74
N GLY A 81 -18.92 -6.12 -9.05
CA GLY A 81 -18.01 -7.20 -9.38
C GLY A 81 -16.85 -6.80 -10.29
N ASP A 82 -16.74 -5.53 -10.67
CA ASP A 82 -15.60 -4.99 -11.41
C ASP A 82 -14.71 -4.16 -10.47
N LEU A 83 -13.39 -4.35 -10.50
CA LEU A 83 -12.50 -3.53 -9.67
C LEU A 83 -12.45 -2.08 -10.17
N ASP A 84 -12.78 -1.14 -9.29
CA ASP A 84 -12.66 0.30 -9.54
C ASP A 84 -11.31 0.84 -9.09
N ILE A 85 -11.01 2.09 -9.44
CA ILE A 85 -9.73 2.73 -9.17
C ILE A 85 -9.91 3.96 -8.27
N LEU A 86 -9.15 4.02 -7.17
CA LEU A 86 -8.92 5.24 -6.39
C LEU A 86 -7.53 5.82 -6.71
N ILE A 87 -7.47 7.11 -7.07
CA ILE A 87 -6.22 7.85 -7.31
C ILE A 87 -6.19 9.12 -6.47
N THR A 88 -5.13 9.29 -5.69
CA THR A 88 -4.76 10.57 -5.07
C THR A 88 -3.50 11.16 -5.69
N GLY A 89 -3.19 12.43 -5.43
CA GLY A 89 -1.89 13.01 -5.74
C GLY A 89 -1.96 14.38 -6.39
N PHE A 90 -0.84 14.80 -6.98
CA PHE A 90 -0.68 16.12 -7.57
C PHE A 90 -0.59 16.08 -9.11
N PRO A 91 -1.61 16.56 -9.85
CA PRO A 91 -1.58 16.62 -11.31
C PRO A 91 -0.79 17.83 -11.85
N GLY A 92 -0.45 18.81 -11.01
CA GLY A 92 0.24 20.05 -11.41
C GLY A 92 -0.56 21.33 -11.16
N SER A 93 -1.81 21.22 -10.68
CA SER A 93 -2.67 22.34 -10.33
C SER A 93 -3.12 22.30 -8.86
N SER A 94 -4.10 21.46 -8.56
CA SER A 94 -4.65 21.21 -7.22
C SER A 94 -4.56 19.73 -6.91
N TYR A 95 -4.32 19.36 -5.65
CA TYR A 95 -4.31 17.96 -5.24
C TYR A 95 -5.67 17.32 -5.51
N ILE A 96 -5.66 16.04 -5.85
CA ILE A 96 -6.88 15.31 -6.20
C ILE A 96 -7.00 14.04 -5.34
N ALA A 97 -8.24 13.58 -5.23
CA ALA A 97 -8.63 12.26 -4.78
C ALA A 97 -9.85 11.91 -5.64
N LYS A 98 -9.70 10.95 -6.57
CA LYS A 98 -10.70 10.62 -7.58
C LYS A 98 -10.98 9.13 -7.58
N ILE A 99 -12.25 8.77 -7.75
CA ILE A 99 -12.67 7.41 -8.04
C ILE A 99 -13.01 7.31 -9.53
N TYR A 100 -12.51 6.27 -10.16
CA TYR A 100 -12.83 5.89 -11.53
C TYR A 100 -13.59 4.59 -11.47
N ARG A 101 -14.88 4.66 -11.77
CA ARG A 101 -15.76 3.51 -11.84
C ARG A 101 -15.44 2.67 -13.07
N ASN A 102 -15.29 1.37 -12.87
CA ASN A 102 -15.18 0.36 -13.89
C ASN A 102 -16.58 -0.15 -14.29
N THR A 103 -16.75 -0.49 -15.55
CA THR A 103 -17.99 -1.13 -16.03
C THR A 103 -17.60 -2.05 -17.18
N GLY A 104 -17.20 -3.27 -16.84
CA GLY A 104 -16.70 -4.28 -17.77
C GLY A 104 -15.43 -3.87 -18.51
N GLY A 105 -14.43 -3.37 -17.78
CA GLY A 105 -13.13 -2.92 -18.31
C GLY A 105 -13.11 -1.48 -18.86
N MET A 106 -14.21 -0.73 -18.73
CA MET A 106 -14.29 0.67 -19.14
C MET A 106 -14.34 1.60 -17.94
N PHE A 107 -13.30 2.43 -17.77
CA PHE A 107 -13.23 3.39 -16.66
C PHE A 107 -13.85 4.75 -16.98
N SER A 108 -14.61 5.29 -16.03
CA SER A 108 -15.10 6.67 -16.05
C SER A 108 -15.01 7.32 -14.67
N GLU A 109 -14.64 8.60 -14.61
CA GLU A 109 -14.57 9.31 -13.32
C GLU A 109 -15.96 9.44 -12.69
N ASP A 110 -16.13 8.95 -11.46
CA ASP A 110 -17.34 9.19 -10.68
C ASP A 110 -17.29 10.58 -10.05
N THR A 111 -17.76 11.56 -10.81
CA THR A 111 -17.81 12.97 -10.39
C THR A 111 -18.82 13.26 -9.25
N GLY A 112 -19.64 12.28 -8.87
CA GLY A 112 -20.55 12.39 -7.73
C GLY A 112 -19.83 12.25 -6.38
N ILE A 113 -18.67 11.59 -6.38
CA ILE A 113 -17.90 11.30 -5.18
C ILE A 113 -16.91 12.43 -4.89
N ASN A 114 -17.02 13.02 -3.70
CA ASN A 114 -16.25 14.20 -3.30
C ASN A 114 -15.28 13.85 -2.17
N LEU A 115 -14.10 13.36 -2.54
CA LEU A 115 -13.00 13.12 -1.60
C LEU A 115 -12.11 14.37 -1.47
N THR A 116 -11.48 14.54 -0.31
CA THR A 116 -10.49 15.60 -0.11
C THR A 116 -9.20 15.28 -0.87
N GLY A 117 -8.83 16.13 -1.82
CA GLY A 117 -7.62 15.95 -2.61
C GLY A 117 -6.34 16.07 -1.77
N VAL A 118 -5.43 15.10 -1.92
CA VAL A 118 -4.19 15.02 -1.12
C VAL A 118 -2.99 14.67 -2.00
N ARG A 119 -1.80 14.97 -1.50
CA ARG A 119 -0.52 14.41 -1.97
C ARG A 119 0.32 13.92 -0.80
N ASP A 120 1.45 13.28 -1.10
CA ASP A 120 2.30 12.63 -0.09
C ASP A 120 1.44 11.70 0.78
N SER A 121 0.54 10.99 0.12
CA SER A 121 -0.62 10.32 0.69
C SER A 121 -0.46 8.81 0.74
N SER A 122 -1.30 8.16 1.52
CA SER A 122 -1.56 6.72 1.43
C SER A 122 -3.07 6.50 1.52
N VAL A 123 -3.60 5.61 0.69
CA VAL A 123 -5.01 5.22 0.66
C VAL A 123 -5.16 3.71 0.75
N ALA A 124 -6.26 3.25 1.34
CA ALA A 124 -6.65 1.84 1.36
C ALA A 124 -8.18 1.73 1.33
N PHE A 125 -8.68 0.68 0.67
CA PHE A 125 -10.06 0.23 0.82
C PHE A 125 -10.18 -0.79 1.97
N GLY A 126 -11.31 -0.79 2.66
CA GLY A 126 -11.65 -1.81 3.66
C GLY A 126 -13.05 -1.57 4.22
N ASP A 127 -13.84 -2.63 4.41
CA ASP A 127 -15.16 -2.57 5.05
C ASP A 127 -14.96 -2.47 6.58
N TYR A 128 -14.85 -1.24 7.11
CA TYR A 128 -14.49 -1.05 8.51
C TYR A 128 -15.69 -1.17 9.45
N ASP A 129 -16.91 -1.08 8.95
CA ASP A 129 -18.09 -1.20 9.80
C ASP A 129 -18.94 -2.45 9.55
N ASN A 130 -18.38 -3.38 8.76
CA ASN A 130 -18.92 -4.70 8.50
C ASN A 130 -20.31 -4.65 7.84
N ASP A 131 -20.56 -3.64 7.00
CA ASP A 131 -21.81 -3.47 6.26
C ASP A 131 -21.79 -4.04 4.83
N GLY A 132 -20.62 -4.51 4.39
CA GLY A 132 -20.40 -5.15 3.10
C GLY A 132 -20.04 -4.19 1.97
N ASP A 133 -19.97 -2.88 2.23
CA ASP A 133 -19.48 -1.89 1.28
C ASP A 133 -18.04 -1.49 1.61
N LEU A 134 -17.14 -1.44 0.60
CA LEU A 134 -15.76 -1.01 0.85
C LEU A 134 -15.69 0.48 1.20
N ASP A 135 -15.17 0.80 2.37
CA ASP A 135 -14.87 2.17 2.80
C ASP A 135 -13.46 2.61 2.39
N ILE A 136 -13.15 3.90 2.58
CA ILE A 136 -11.84 4.46 2.26
C ILE A 136 -11.15 5.03 3.49
N LEU A 137 -9.91 4.60 3.75
CA LEU A 137 -8.96 5.32 4.59
C LEU A 137 -8.05 6.17 3.71
N LEU A 138 -7.92 7.46 4.03
CA LEU A 138 -7.14 8.42 3.27
C LEU A 138 -6.30 9.32 4.17
N THR A 139 -5.00 9.35 3.92
CA THR A 139 -4.04 10.24 4.60
C THR A 139 -3.33 11.14 3.60
N GLY A 140 -2.76 12.26 4.05
CA GLY A 140 -1.87 13.07 3.22
C GLY A 140 -1.90 14.56 3.52
N TYR A 141 -1.30 15.34 2.63
CA TYR A 141 -1.23 16.79 2.72
C TYR A 141 -2.25 17.46 1.79
N SER A 142 -3.14 18.28 2.36
CA SER A 142 -4.16 19.06 1.67
C SER A 142 -4.16 20.50 2.17
N ASP A 143 -4.08 21.49 1.26
CA ASP A 143 -4.26 22.92 1.56
C ASP A 143 -3.50 23.43 2.81
N SER A 144 -2.23 23.06 2.91
CA SER A 144 -1.33 23.40 4.03
C SER A 144 -1.55 22.62 5.34
N VAL A 145 -2.46 21.65 5.33
CA VAL A 145 -2.86 20.84 6.49
C VAL A 145 -2.57 19.37 6.18
N ARG A 146 -2.15 18.62 7.21
CA ARG A 146 -2.03 17.17 7.15
C ARG A 146 -3.33 16.56 7.64
N ILE A 147 -3.84 15.57 6.94
CA ILE A 147 -5.11 14.95 7.23
C ILE A 147 -4.99 13.43 7.29
N ALA A 148 -5.90 12.84 8.04
CA ALA A 148 -6.18 11.42 8.07
C ALA A 148 -7.70 11.32 8.24
N LYS A 149 -8.37 10.70 7.28
CA LYS A 149 -9.83 10.67 7.17
C LYS A 149 -10.28 9.28 6.78
N VAL A 150 -11.45 8.89 7.26
CA VAL A 150 -12.21 7.76 6.73
C VAL A 150 -13.45 8.29 6.02
N TYR A 151 -13.78 7.67 4.89
CA TYR A 151 -15.02 7.91 4.17
C TYR A 151 -15.82 6.63 4.19
N ARG A 152 -16.96 6.67 4.86
CA ARG A 152 -17.92 5.59 4.89
C ARG A 152 -18.64 5.49 3.55
N ASN A 153 -18.73 4.29 3.02
CA ASN A 153 -19.52 3.93 1.86
C ASN A 153 -20.92 3.47 2.30
N THR A 154 -21.92 3.73 1.48
CA THR A 154 -23.28 3.22 1.70
C THR A 154 -23.93 3.04 0.34
N GLY A 155 -23.70 1.86 -0.26
CA GLY A 155 -24.17 1.49 -1.59
C GLY A 155 -23.59 2.37 -2.70
N GLY A 156 -22.28 2.58 -2.70
CA GLY A 156 -21.55 3.38 -3.70
C GLY A 156 -21.53 4.89 -3.43
N LEU A 157 -22.03 5.33 -2.26
CA LEU A 157 -22.06 6.74 -1.87
C LEU A 157 -21.14 6.98 -0.68
N PHE A 158 -20.07 7.76 -0.91
CA PHE A 158 -19.11 8.09 0.14
C PHE A 158 -19.48 9.34 0.93
N SER A 159 -19.29 9.27 2.24
CA SER A 159 -19.36 10.42 3.14
C SER A 159 -18.25 10.37 4.19
N GLU A 160 -17.65 11.51 4.53
CA GLU A 160 -16.61 11.55 5.57
C GLU A 160 -17.22 11.22 6.94
N ASP A 161 -16.65 10.23 7.62
CA ASP A 161 -17.04 9.93 9.01
C ASP A 161 -16.30 10.87 9.98
N THR A 162 -16.93 12.02 10.20
CA THR A 162 -16.41 13.06 11.11
C THR A 162 -16.44 12.68 12.60
N GLY A 163 -17.04 11.54 12.95
CA GLY A 163 -17.00 11.00 14.32
C GLY A 163 -15.61 10.46 14.69
N ILE A 164 -14.84 10.05 13.68
CA ILE A 164 -13.53 9.42 13.83
C ILE A 164 -12.44 10.49 13.67
N ASN A 165 -11.61 10.63 14.70
CA ASN A 165 -10.62 11.71 14.79
C ASN A 165 -9.19 11.13 14.82
N PHE A 166 -8.58 11.04 13.65
CA PHE A 166 -7.18 10.64 13.53
C PHE A 166 -6.21 11.80 13.67
N THR A 167 -4.96 11.49 14.03
CA THR A 167 -3.88 12.47 13.92
C THR A 167 -3.52 12.65 12.45
N GLY A 168 -3.67 13.86 11.92
CA GLY A 168 -3.34 14.15 10.51
C GLY A 168 -1.85 13.96 10.21
N VAL A 169 -1.55 13.21 9.15
CA VAL A 169 -0.19 12.88 8.71
C VAL A 169 0.00 13.08 7.21
N SER A 170 1.24 13.23 6.79
CA SER A 170 1.67 13.14 5.38
C SER A 170 2.96 12.34 5.29
N VAL A 171 3.35 11.98 4.06
CA VAL A 171 4.50 11.11 3.81
C VAL A 171 4.35 9.81 4.62
N SER A 172 3.12 9.30 4.57
CA SER A 172 2.54 8.29 5.44
C SER A 172 2.39 6.95 4.72
N SER A 173 2.06 5.92 5.50
CA SER A 173 1.55 4.65 5.00
C SER A 173 0.43 4.19 5.93
N VAL A 174 -0.62 3.65 5.34
CA VAL A 174 -1.73 3.03 6.08
C VAL A 174 -1.98 1.60 5.64
N ALA A 175 -2.53 0.79 6.53
CA ALA A 175 -3.03 -0.55 6.23
C ALA A 175 -4.23 -0.86 7.13
N PHE A 176 -5.19 -1.63 6.59
CA PHE A 176 -6.22 -2.31 7.37
C PHE A 176 -5.75 -3.71 7.76
N GLY A 177 -6.18 -4.20 8.92
CA GLY A 177 -5.98 -5.59 9.35
C GLY A 177 -6.64 -5.82 10.71
N ASP A 178 -7.28 -6.98 10.89
CA ASP A 178 -7.83 -7.41 12.19
C ASP A 178 -6.69 -7.94 13.07
N TYR A 179 -6.06 -7.07 13.86
CA TYR A 179 -4.84 -7.44 14.58
C TYR A 179 -5.12 -8.21 15.87
N ASP A 180 -6.34 -8.17 16.39
CA ASP A 180 -6.70 -8.83 17.63
C ASP A 180 -7.74 -9.94 17.47
N ASN A 181 -8.02 -10.31 16.22
CA ASN A 181 -8.87 -11.43 15.83
C ASN A 181 -10.30 -11.29 16.36
N ASP A 182 -10.82 -10.05 16.44
CA ASP A 182 -12.20 -9.77 16.87
C ASP A 182 -13.21 -9.63 15.72
N GLY A 183 -12.72 -9.65 14.47
CA GLY A 183 -13.51 -9.62 13.25
C GLY A 183 -13.79 -8.22 12.71
N ASP A 184 -13.32 -7.17 13.38
CA ASP A 184 -13.38 -5.79 12.89
C ASP A 184 -12.02 -5.39 12.29
N LEU A 185 -12.02 -4.71 11.13
CA LEU A 185 -10.76 -4.23 10.54
C LEU A 185 -10.18 -3.06 11.35
N ASP A 186 -8.98 -3.23 11.90
CA ASP A 186 -8.23 -2.17 12.57
C ASP A 186 -7.32 -1.40 11.60
N ILE A 187 -6.71 -0.32 12.08
CA ILE A 187 -5.84 0.53 11.26
C ILE A 187 -4.43 0.61 11.83
N LEU A 188 -3.43 0.39 10.97
CA LEU A 188 -2.05 0.81 11.19
C LEU A 188 -1.76 2.08 10.39
N LEU A 189 -1.25 3.11 11.06
CA LEU A 189 -0.95 4.41 10.45
C LEU A 189 0.43 4.91 10.87
N THR A 190 1.25 5.27 9.88
CA THR A 190 2.53 5.95 10.09
C THR A 190 2.59 7.28 9.35
N GLY A 191 3.49 8.19 9.74
CA GLY A 191 3.74 9.41 8.96
C GLY A 191 4.23 10.60 9.78
N ASP A 192 4.42 11.73 9.10
CA ASP A 192 4.86 12.99 9.69
C ASP A 192 3.65 13.90 9.99
N THR A 193 3.51 14.34 11.24
CA THR A 193 2.46 15.28 11.71
C THR A 193 2.84 16.75 11.48
N GLY A 194 4.08 17.02 11.05
CA GLY A 194 4.71 18.33 10.93
C GLY A 194 5.49 18.74 12.17
N SER A 195 5.26 18.09 13.31
CA SER A 195 6.03 18.30 14.55
C SER A 195 6.72 17.02 15.04
N SER A 196 6.19 15.85 14.67
CA SER A 196 6.70 14.55 15.05
C SER A 196 6.43 13.51 13.95
N LYS A 197 7.21 12.43 13.98
CA LYS A 197 6.94 11.21 13.23
C LYS A 197 6.19 10.25 14.14
N ILE A 198 5.16 9.59 13.63
CA ILE A 198 4.31 8.70 14.41
C ILE A 198 4.15 7.36 13.72
N ALA A 199 3.84 6.35 14.52
CA ALA A 199 3.36 5.04 14.11
C ALA A 199 2.32 4.64 15.17
N LYS A 200 1.08 4.43 14.75
CA LYS A 200 -0.07 4.23 15.64
C LYS A 200 -0.93 3.09 15.12
N VAL A 201 -1.47 2.32 16.05
CA VAL A 201 -2.53 1.35 15.80
C VAL A 201 -3.83 1.93 16.35
N TYR A 202 -4.90 1.86 15.57
CA TYR A 202 -6.23 2.25 15.98
C TYR A 202 -7.10 1.00 15.97
N ARG A 203 -7.55 0.60 17.15
CA ARG A 203 -8.48 -0.50 17.33
C ARG A 203 -9.88 -0.09 16.92
N ASN A 204 -10.52 -0.92 16.12
CA ASN A 204 -11.92 -0.83 15.74
C ASN A 204 -12.79 -1.60 16.75
N THR A 205 -14.02 -1.15 16.95
CA THR A 205 -14.98 -1.85 17.80
C THR A 205 -16.38 -1.59 17.24
N GLY A 206 -16.75 -2.35 16.21
CA GLY A 206 -18.01 -2.22 15.48
C GLY A 206 -18.18 -0.88 14.77
N GLY A 207 -17.16 -0.46 14.00
CA GLY A 207 -17.18 0.78 13.20
C GLY A 207 -16.75 2.04 13.95
N SER A 208 -16.10 1.89 15.11
CA SER A 208 -15.60 3.01 15.93
C SER A 208 -14.13 2.80 16.26
N PHE A 209 -13.30 3.80 15.97
CA PHE A 209 -11.86 3.69 16.20
C PHE A 209 -11.38 4.38 17.47
N SER A 210 -10.45 3.74 18.17
CA SER A 210 -9.68 4.33 19.27
C SER A 210 -8.20 3.97 19.15
N GLU A 211 -7.30 4.91 19.49
CA GLU A 211 -5.86 4.63 19.49
C GLU A 211 -5.54 3.59 20.57
N ASP A 212 -4.89 2.49 20.19
CA ASP A 212 -4.34 1.54 21.16
C ASP A 212 -3.00 2.08 21.67
N THR A 213 -3.05 2.72 22.84
CA THR A 213 -1.89 3.37 23.45
C THR A 213 -0.91 2.40 24.11
N ASP A 214 -1.26 1.12 24.24
CA ASP A 214 -0.37 0.10 24.80
C ASP A 214 0.59 -0.43 23.72
N ILE A 215 0.25 -0.26 22.44
CA ILE A 215 1.09 -0.61 21.29
C ILE A 215 2.11 0.51 21.03
N ASN A 216 3.39 0.19 21.23
CA ASN A 216 4.50 1.15 21.13
C ASN A 216 5.35 0.88 19.88
N LEU A 217 4.99 1.50 18.76
CA LEU A 217 5.75 1.43 17.51
C LEU A 217 6.74 2.60 17.37
N THR A 218 7.81 2.38 16.60
CA THR A 218 8.76 3.46 16.30
C THR A 218 8.17 4.41 15.25
N GLY A 219 7.98 5.68 15.62
CA GLY A 219 7.45 6.68 14.70
C GLY A 219 8.36 6.96 13.51
N VAL A 220 7.79 6.93 12.30
CA VAL A 220 8.51 7.08 11.03
C VAL A 220 7.74 7.95 10.03
N SER A 221 8.45 8.47 9.03
CA SER A 221 7.89 9.06 7.80
C SER A 221 8.65 8.55 6.58
N TYR A 222 8.19 8.84 5.36
CA TYR A 222 8.73 8.21 4.14
C TYR A 222 8.71 6.69 4.28
N SER A 223 7.64 6.19 4.89
CA SER A 223 7.49 4.85 5.43
C SER A 223 6.64 3.98 4.51
N SER A 224 6.68 2.68 4.79
CA SER A 224 5.71 1.72 4.29
C SER A 224 5.42 0.73 5.42
N VAL A 225 4.16 0.28 5.50
CA VAL A 225 3.71 -0.69 6.48
C VAL A 225 2.89 -1.78 5.82
N ALA A 226 2.92 -2.98 6.39
CA ALA A 226 2.08 -4.10 6.02
C ALA A 226 1.74 -4.94 7.25
N PHE A 227 0.55 -5.54 7.25
CA PHE A 227 0.21 -6.65 8.13
C PHE A 227 0.52 -7.98 7.43
N GLY A 228 0.89 -9.00 8.21
CA GLY A 228 1.06 -10.37 7.74
C GLY A 228 1.45 -11.30 8.88
N ASP A 229 0.93 -12.52 8.90
CA ASP A 229 1.28 -13.57 9.87
C ASP A 229 2.60 -14.24 9.41
N TYR A 230 3.74 -13.71 9.84
CA TYR A 230 5.03 -14.18 9.32
C TYR A 230 5.52 -15.45 10.00
N ASP A 231 5.00 -15.81 11.16
CA ASP A 231 5.41 -17.01 11.89
C ASP A 231 4.35 -18.09 11.98
N ASN A 232 3.26 -17.92 11.22
CA ASN A 232 2.18 -18.87 11.04
C ASN A 232 1.48 -19.22 12.36
N ASP A 233 1.37 -18.25 13.27
CA ASP A 233 0.72 -18.42 14.59
C ASP A 233 -0.75 -17.95 14.61
N GLY A 234 -1.22 -17.35 13.52
CA GLY A 234 -2.60 -16.90 13.31
C GLY A 234 -2.88 -15.48 13.78
N ASP A 235 -1.89 -14.77 14.31
CA ASP A 235 -2.00 -13.36 14.65
C ASP A 235 -1.30 -12.50 13.57
N LEU A 236 -1.93 -11.40 13.13
CA LEU A 236 -1.29 -10.51 12.16
C LEU A 236 -0.13 -9.74 12.80
N ASP A 237 1.07 -9.89 12.25
CA ASP A 237 2.26 -9.12 12.63
C ASP A 237 2.42 -7.85 11.80
N ILE A 238 3.35 -6.97 12.21
CA ILE A 238 3.60 -5.71 11.51
C ILE A 238 5.01 -5.70 10.91
N LEU A 239 5.10 -5.39 9.62
CA LEU A 239 6.32 -4.93 8.96
C LEU A 239 6.28 -3.41 8.81
N LEU A 240 7.34 -2.73 9.24
CA LEU A 240 7.43 -1.27 9.21
C LEU A 240 8.82 -0.82 8.73
N THR A 241 8.85 0.04 7.72
CA THR A 241 10.06 0.76 7.29
C THR A 241 9.87 2.27 7.36
N GLY A 242 10.97 3.03 7.35
CA GLY A 242 10.92 4.48 7.18
C GLY A 242 12.05 5.23 7.87
N ASP A 243 11.95 6.56 7.85
CA ASP A 243 12.89 7.48 8.46
C ASP A 243 12.38 7.97 9.83
N THR A 244 13.16 7.75 10.89
CA THR A 244 12.89 8.24 12.25
C THR A 244 13.29 9.70 12.44
N GLY A 245 13.95 10.30 11.45
CA GLY A 245 14.63 11.61 11.50
C GLY A 245 16.09 11.52 11.94
N SER A 246 16.50 10.37 12.49
CA SER A 246 17.89 10.10 12.91
C SER A 246 18.50 8.87 12.22
N SER A 247 17.65 7.95 11.79
CA SER A 247 18.01 6.69 11.17
C SER A 247 16.91 6.21 10.24
N LYS A 248 17.30 5.43 9.24
CA LYS A 248 16.37 4.65 8.43
C LYS A 248 16.24 3.27 9.02
N ILE A 249 15.03 2.76 9.14
CA ILE A 249 14.74 1.50 9.82
C ILE A 249 13.88 0.58 8.96
N ALA A 250 13.97 -0.70 9.27
CA ALA A 250 13.10 -1.77 8.80
C ALA A 250 12.94 -2.70 10.00
N LYS A 251 11.72 -2.88 10.50
CA LYS A 251 11.40 -3.58 11.74
C LYS A 251 10.21 -4.50 11.52
N VAL A 252 10.28 -5.66 12.16
CA VAL A 252 9.13 -6.57 12.33
C VAL A 252 8.69 -6.50 13.78
N TYR A 253 7.40 -6.36 14.01
CA TYR A 253 6.79 -6.43 15.33
C TYR A 253 5.90 -7.66 15.38
N ARG A 254 6.28 -8.60 16.23
CA ARG A 254 5.52 -9.82 16.47
C ARG A 254 4.28 -9.51 17.32
N ASN A 255 3.14 -10.00 16.88
CA ASN A 255 1.89 -10.01 17.62
C ASN A 255 1.77 -11.30 18.46
N THR A 256 1.20 -11.19 19.65
CA THR A 256 0.85 -12.34 20.49
C THR A 256 -0.53 -12.10 21.10
N GLY A 257 -1.58 -12.25 20.30
CA GLY A 257 -2.98 -12.05 20.67
C GLY A 257 -3.32 -10.60 21.01
N GLY A 258 -2.97 -9.66 20.13
CA GLY A 258 -3.28 -8.22 20.27
C GLY A 258 -2.20 -7.39 20.98
N SER A 259 -1.01 -7.96 21.19
CA SER A 259 0.12 -7.27 21.84
C SER A 259 1.36 -7.37 20.97
N PHE A 260 1.98 -6.23 20.68
CA PHE A 260 3.14 -6.17 19.79
C PHE A 260 4.46 -6.01 20.52
N SER A 261 5.48 -6.74 20.06
CA SER A 261 6.87 -6.57 20.47
C SER A 261 7.82 -6.63 19.27
N GLU A 262 8.85 -5.80 19.24
CA GLU A 262 9.84 -5.82 18.17
C GLU A 262 10.61 -7.16 18.16
N ASP A 263 10.60 -7.86 17.03
CA ASP A 263 11.44 -9.04 16.86
C ASP A 263 12.87 -8.62 16.48
N THR A 264 13.69 -8.49 17.52
CA THR A 264 15.10 -8.09 17.37
C THR A 264 16.00 -9.18 16.76
N GLY A 265 15.50 -10.39 16.53
CA GLY A 265 16.19 -11.45 15.80
C GLY A 265 16.18 -11.22 14.29
N ILE A 266 15.20 -10.47 13.79
CA ILE A 266 15.00 -10.19 12.37
C ILE A 266 15.81 -8.96 11.97
N ASN A 267 16.79 -9.16 11.08
CA ASN A 267 17.74 -8.11 10.67
C ASN A 267 17.50 -7.69 9.22
N LEU A 268 16.65 -6.69 9.03
CA LEU A 268 16.33 -6.12 7.73
C LEU A 268 17.16 -4.86 7.44
N THR A 269 17.39 -4.57 6.16
CA THR A 269 18.09 -3.33 5.78
C THR A 269 17.16 -2.13 5.96
N GLY A 270 17.52 -1.21 6.86
CA GLY A 270 16.74 0.01 7.08
C GLY A 270 16.69 0.93 5.87
N VAL A 271 15.49 1.36 5.50
CA VAL A 271 15.22 2.19 4.32
C VAL A 271 14.19 3.28 4.61
N SER A 272 14.19 4.32 3.77
CA SER A 272 13.14 5.34 3.69
C SER A 272 12.74 5.54 2.24
N SER A 273 11.68 6.31 1.99
CA SER A 273 11.08 6.45 0.65
C SER A 273 10.82 5.06 0.06
N SER A 274 10.30 4.20 0.91
CA SER A 274 10.31 2.75 0.76
C SER A 274 8.93 2.21 0.41
N SER A 275 8.90 0.98 -0.05
CA SER A 275 7.72 0.15 -0.07
C SER A 275 8.05 -1.24 0.42
N VAL A 276 7.12 -1.86 1.15
CA VAL A 276 7.25 -3.22 1.64
C VAL A 276 6.04 -4.06 1.27
N ALA A 277 6.24 -5.36 1.16
CA ALA A 277 5.16 -6.33 1.02
C ALA A 277 5.57 -7.66 1.68
N PHE A 278 4.57 -8.36 2.21
CA PHE A 278 4.66 -9.80 2.50
C PHE A 278 4.18 -10.60 1.29
N GLY A 279 4.76 -11.77 1.07
CA GLY A 279 4.31 -12.74 0.07
C GLY A 279 5.15 -14.00 0.12
N ASP A 280 4.56 -15.16 -0.14
CA ASP A 280 5.26 -16.44 -0.23
C ASP A 280 5.92 -16.55 -1.62
N TYR A 281 7.22 -16.25 -1.71
CA TYR A 281 7.89 -16.16 -3.02
C TYR A 281 8.43 -17.52 -3.52
N ASP A 282 8.59 -18.52 -2.64
CA ASP A 282 9.04 -19.86 -3.02
C ASP A 282 8.00 -20.97 -2.80
N ASN A 283 6.75 -20.59 -2.55
CA ASN A 283 5.59 -21.45 -2.39
C ASN A 283 5.78 -22.49 -1.27
N ASP A 284 6.48 -22.10 -0.19
CA ASP A 284 6.75 -22.97 0.96
C ASP A 284 5.77 -22.79 2.12
N GLY A 285 4.87 -21.79 2.03
CA GLY A 285 3.83 -21.47 2.99
C GLY A 285 4.25 -20.49 4.08
N ASP A 286 5.50 -20.02 4.09
CA ASP A 286 5.96 -18.96 4.98
C ASP A 286 5.96 -17.61 4.25
N LEU A 287 5.40 -16.55 4.86
CA LEU A 287 5.43 -15.22 4.23
C LEU A 287 6.84 -14.63 4.20
N ASP A 288 7.35 -14.34 3.01
CA ASP A 288 8.61 -13.65 2.79
C ASP A 288 8.44 -12.14 2.69
N ILE A 289 9.56 -11.41 2.66
CA ILE A 289 9.56 -9.94 2.66
C ILE A 289 10.26 -9.38 1.41
N LEU A 290 9.58 -8.48 0.70
CA LEU A 290 10.18 -7.60 -0.30
C LEU A 290 10.30 -6.18 0.27
N ILE A 291 11.50 -5.62 0.23
CA ILE A 291 11.78 -4.24 0.63
C ILE A 291 12.41 -3.48 -0.51
N THR A 292 11.86 -2.30 -0.82
CA THR A 292 12.53 -1.29 -1.65
C THR A 292 12.72 0.00 -0.90
N GLY A 293 13.67 0.83 -1.34
CA GLY A 293 13.84 2.18 -0.81
C GLY A 293 15.27 2.67 -0.82
N ASP A 294 15.49 3.77 -0.11
CA ASP A 294 16.78 4.44 0.01
C ASP A 294 17.42 4.14 1.36
N THR A 295 18.65 3.64 1.39
CA THR A 295 19.44 3.47 2.62
C THR A 295 20.13 4.77 3.03
N GLY A 296 20.17 5.77 2.14
CA GLY A 296 20.95 7.01 2.25
C GLY A 296 22.27 6.95 1.50
N SER A 297 22.81 5.76 1.26
CA SER A 297 23.99 5.55 0.41
C SER A 297 23.64 4.92 -0.94
N SER A 298 22.56 4.15 -1.00
CA SER A 298 22.13 3.40 -2.18
C SER A 298 20.62 3.24 -2.22
N LYS A 299 20.08 3.07 -3.42
CA LYS A 299 18.70 2.59 -3.61
C LYS A 299 18.75 1.07 -3.68
N ILE A 300 17.80 0.40 -3.05
CA ILE A 300 17.79 -1.05 -2.95
C ILE A 300 16.43 -1.64 -3.29
N ALA A 301 16.45 -2.88 -3.72
CA ALA A 301 15.32 -3.79 -3.82
C ALA A 301 15.85 -5.14 -3.33
N LYS A 302 15.28 -5.68 -2.25
CA LYS A 302 15.77 -6.86 -1.56
C LYS A 302 14.63 -7.80 -1.20
N VAL A 303 14.84 -9.08 -1.42
CA VAL A 303 13.95 -10.15 -0.96
C VAL A 303 14.61 -10.83 0.23
N TYR A 304 13.83 -11.07 1.28
CA TYR A 304 14.23 -11.79 2.48
C TYR A 304 13.37 -13.05 2.58
N ARG A 305 14.02 -14.21 2.46
CA ARG A 305 13.40 -15.52 2.60
C ARG A 305 13.11 -15.79 4.07
N ASN A 306 11.88 -16.15 4.38
CA ASN A 306 11.43 -16.69 5.65
C ASN A 306 11.65 -18.21 5.69
N THR A 307 11.89 -18.75 6.87
CA THR A 307 12.01 -20.20 7.07
C THR A 307 11.58 -20.52 8.50
N GLY A 308 10.27 -20.59 8.71
CA GLY A 308 9.63 -20.77 10.01
C GLY A 308 9.90 -19.61 10.98
N GLY A 309 9.67 -18.37 10.54
CA GLY A 309 9.83 -17.15 11.33
C GLY A 309 11.26 -16.59 11.38
N SER A 310 12.17 -17.11 10.57
CA SER A 310 13.56 -16.65 10.49
C SER A 310 13.90 -16.12 9.11
N PHE A 311 14.36 -14.87 9.02
CA PHE A 311 14.63 -14.22 7.73
C PHE A 311 16.10 -14.23 7.31
N SER A 312 16.34 -14.46 6.02
CA SER A 312 17.66 -14.33 5.39
C SER A 312 17.59 -13.61 4.04
N GLU A 313 18.52 -12.69 3.79
CA GLU A 313 18.57 -11.97 2.50
C GLU A 313 18.93 -12.92 1.36
N ILE A 314 18.11 -12.90 0.30
CA ILE A 314 18.40 -13.60 -0.94
C ILE A 314 19.37 -12.73 -1.77
N THR A 315 20.56 -13.26 -2.04
CA THR A 315 21.68 -12.48 -2.65
C THR A 315 21.94 -12.80 -4.11
N ASP A 316 21.30 -13.83 -4.63
CA ASP A 316 21.36 -14.28 -6.03
C ASP A 316 20.24 -13.68 -6.90
N ILE A 317 19.28 -12.98 -6.29
CA ILE A 317 18.30 -12.14 -6.97
C ILE A 317 18.87 -10.71 -7.12
N ASN A 318 19.11 -10.27 -8.35
CA ASN A 318 19.62 -8.92 -8.64
C ASN A 318 18.49 -8.01 -9.10
N LEU A 319 17.77 -7.40 -8.15
CA LEU A 319 16.77 -6.39 -8.47
C LEU A 319 17.40 -5.01 -8.59
N THR A 320 16.93 -4.24 -9.58
CA THR A 320 17.28 -2.83 -9.69
C THR A 320 16.72 -2.07 -8.48
N GLY A 321 17.59 -1.37 -7.75
CA GLY A 321 17.17 -0.61 -6.57
C GLY A 321 16.27 0.58 -6.92
N VAL A 322 15.11 0.67 -6.28
CA VAL A 322 14.10 1.72 -6.50
C VAL A 322 13.74 2.42 -5.19
N TYR A 323 13.19 3.64 -5.26
CA TYR A 323 12.75 4.47 -4.13
C TYR A 323 11.70 5.49 -4.57
N ASN A 324 10.89 6.02 -3.64
CA ASN A 324 9.68 6.81 -3.95
C ASN A 324 8.80 6.08 -4.97
N SER A 325 8.65 4.79 -4.73
CA SER A 325 7.95 3.83 -5.56
C SER A 325 7.18 2.89 -4.63
N SER A 326 6.38 2.01 -5.21
CA SER A 326 5.59 1.03 -4.50
C SER A 326 5.97 -0.37 -5.00
N VAL A 327 5.80 -1.37 -4.14
CA VAL A 327 5.95 -2.79 -4.46
C VAL A 327 4.76 -3.55 -3.94
N ALA A 328 4.49 -4.67 -4.58
CA ALA A 328 3.54 -5.68 -4.16
C ALA A 328 4.03 -7.04 -4.66
N PHE A 329 3.61 -8.10 -3.99
CA PHE A 329 3.72 -9.47 -4.50
C PHE A 329 2.44 -9.82 -5.26
N GLY A 330 2.58 -10.58 -6.34
CA GLY A 330 1.50 -11.17 -7.09
C GLY A 330 2.07 -12.23 -8.01
N ASP A 331 1.41 -13.39 -8.06
CA ASP A 331 1.61 -14.34 -9.15
C ASP A 331 0.92 -13.77 -10.38
N TYR A 332 1.70 -13.36 -11.37
CA TYR A 332 1.20 -12.64 -12.55
C TYR A 332 1.17 -13.51 -13.80
N ASP A 333 1.75 -14.70 -13.79
CA ASP A 333 1.76 -15.63 -14.91
C ASP A 333 1.11 -16.98 -14.58
N ASN A 334 0.54 -17.10 -13.38
CA ASN A 334 -0.18 -18.28 -12.90
C ASN A 334 0.71 -19.54 -12.98
N ASP A 335 2.02 -19.35 -12.77
CA ASP A 335 2.97 -20.45 -12.67
C ASP A 335 3.03 -20.98 -11.23
N ALA A 336 3.40 -22.26 -11.09
CA ALA A 336 3.25 -23.01 -9.84
C ALA A 336 4.58 -23.19 -9.11
#